data_AF-M0AIR0-F1
#
_entry.id   AF-M0AIR0-F1
#
_cell.length_a   1.000
_cell.length_b   1.000
_cell.length_c   1.000
_cell.angle_alpha   90.00
_cell.angle_beta   90.00
_cell.angle_gamma   90.00
#
_symmetry.space_group_name_H-M   'P 1'
#
loop_
_entity.id
_entity.type
_entity.pdbx_description
1 polymer ?
#
loop_
_entity_poly.entity_id
_entity_poly.type
_entity_poly.pdbx_seq_one_letter_code
_entity_poly.pdbx_strand_id
1 'polypeptide(L)'
;MIDPPEADGLTAYLQYVYLDIDLESLLGQQVVRSLAAVLEASHDRAKVTQAIREALEQSGVNAESFTIADVSDLGVLYQTRTGDEKRDPRRSDMGAPDARLELSPIDAPWEAYLPVEGFQMLVVHHLLCQTRDCYLQMGLEPPESVKILGTGTFRQTVRNEHLEQYEPVHYTDSSVDSYRLPDLSALER
;
A
#
# COMPACT_ATOMS: atom_id res chain seq x y z
N MET A 1 17.86 -12.54 -5.14
CA MET A 1 17.21 -11.93 -3.96
C MET A 1 18.28 -11.88 -2.88
N ILE A 2 18.69 -10.70 -2.41
CA ILE A 2 19.76 -10.57 -1.41
C ILE A 2 19.06 -10.28 -0.09
N ASP A 3 18.78 -11.32 0.68
CA ASP A 3 18.36 -11.11 2.07
C ASP A 3 19.55 -10.57 2.86
N PRO A 4 19.37 -9.53 3.69
CA PRO A 4 20.44 -9.00 4.52
C PRO A 4 20.92 -10.11 5.48
N PRO A 5 22.24 -10.33 5.63
CA PRO A 5 22.77 -11.40 6.49
C PRO A 5 22.44 -11.20 7.98
N GLU A 6 22.03 -10.00 8.37
CA GLU A 6 21.64 -9.63 9.73
C GLU A 6 20.11 -9.64 9.95
N ALA A 7 19.31 -9.92 8.92
CA ALA A 7 17.87 -9.95 9.02
C ALA A 7 17.41 -11.11 9.92
N ASP A 8 16.63 -10.78 10.94
CA ASP A 8 16.04 -11.71 11.90
C ASP A 8 14.67 -11.14 12.32
N GLY A 9 13.62 -11.60 11.64
CA GLY A 9 12.25 -11.10 11.79
C GLY A 9 11.66 -10.57 10.48
N LEU A 10 10.81 -9.55 10.58
CA LEU A 10 10.11 -8.97 9.43
C LEU A 10 11.11 -8.39 8.42
N THR A 11 10.92 -8.74 7.14
CA THR A 11 11.65 -8.16 6.00
C THR A 11 10.64 -7.66 4.97
N ALA A 12 10.89 -6.49 4.38
CA ALA A 12 10.10 -5.94 3.28
C ALA A 12 10.99 -5.27 2.24
N TYR A 13 10.60 -5.39 0.98
CA TYR A 13 11.20 -4.68 -0.13
C TYR A 13 10.60 -3.30 -0.27
N LEU A 14 11.47 -2.30 -0.44
CA LEU A 14 11.08 -0.90 -0.50
C LEU A 14 11.35 -0.34 -1.90
N GLN A 15 10.33 0.26 -2.50
CA GLN A 15 10.48 1.05 -3.72
C GLN A 15 9.80 2.40 -3.56
N TYR A 16 10.51 3.47 -3.94
CA TYR A 16 9.94 4.81 -3.99
C TYR A 16 9.39 5.10 -5.37
N VAL A 17 8.24 5.78 -5.40
CA VAL A 17 7.53 6.17 -6.63
C VAL A 17 7.49 7.68 -6.70
N TYR A 18 7.86 8.22 -7.87
CA TYR A 18 7.86 9.65 -8.17
C TYR A 18 6.88 9.88 -9.32
N LEU A 19 5.95 10.81 -9.13
CA LEU A 19 4.91 11.15 -10.08
C LEU A 19 5.24 12.42 -10.88
N ASP A 20 6.15 13.27 -10.38
CA ASP A 20 6.52 14.57 -10.98
C ASP A 20 5.30 15.47 -11.23
N ILE A 21 4.34 15.41 -10.32
CA ILE A 21 3.13 16.24 -10.34
C ILE A 21 2.93 16.90 -8.99
N ASP A 22 2.43 18.14 -9.00
CA ASP A 22 2.00 18.82 -7.80
C ASP A 22 0.62 18.29 -7.39
N LEU A 23 0.62 17.21 -6.60
CA LEU A 23 -0.61 16.60 -6.09
C LEU A 23 -1.45 17.58 -5.26
N GLU A 24 -0.84 18.46 -4.48
CA GLU A 24 -1.58 19.43 -3.66
C GLU A 24 -2.30 20.47 -4.53
N SER A 25 -1.64 20.94 -5.59
CA SER A 25 -2.27 21.85 -6.55
C SER A 25 -3.33 21.16 -7.42
N LEU A 26 -3.15 19.87 -7.75
CA LEU A 26 -4.10 19.12 -8.60
C LEU A 26 -5.32 18.63 -7.82
N LEU A 27 -5.12 18.19 -6.57
CA LEU A 27 -6.13 17.55 -5.74
C LEU A 27 -6.59 18.48 -4.62
N GLY A 28 -7.36 19.51 -5.01
CA GLY A 28 -8.09 20.33 -4.05
C GLY A 28 -9.05 19.51 -3.18
N GLN A 29 -9.43 20.03 -2.01
CA GLN A 29 -10.23 19.30 -1.01
C GLN A 29 -11.52 18.68 -1.59
N GLN A 30 -12.16 19.33 -2.56
CA GLN A 30 -13.35 18.80 -3.22
C GLN A 30 -13.06 17.56 -4.08
N VAL A 31 -11.95 17.57 -4.83
CA VAL A 31 -11.53 16.41 -5.65
C VAL A 31 -11.22 15.22 -4.75
N VAL A 32 -10.46 15.45 -3.68
CA VAL A 32 -10.15 14.42 -2.69
C VAL A 32 -11.41 13.82 -2.07
N ARG A 33 -12.41 14.65 -1.74
CA ARG A 33 -13.70 14.17 -1.24
C ARG A 33 -14.47 13.34 -2.28
N SER A 34 -14.47 13.74 -3.54
CA SER A 34 -15.10 12.97 -4.63
C SER A 34 -14.43 11.60 -4.79
N LEU A 35 -13.10 11.55 -4.76
CA LEU A 35 -12.34 10.29 -4.85
C LEU A 35 -12.59 9.39 -3.64
N ALA A 36 -12.63 9.94 -2.42
CA ALA A 36 -12.97 9.20 -1.23
C ALA A 36 -14.38 8.60 -1.32
N ALA A 37 -15.36 9.38 -1.80
CA ALA A 37 -16.72 8.89 -2.01
C ALA A 37 -16.79 7.76 -3.04
N VAL A 38 -15.99 7.80 -4.11
CA VAL A 38 -15.86 6.68 -5.07
C VAL A 38 -15.33 5.43 -4.37
N LEU A 39 -14.27 5.56 -3.57
CA LEU A 39 -13.68 4.43 -2.85
C LEU A 39 -14.63 3.83 -1.80
N GLU A 40 -15.46 4.66 -1.17
CA GLU A 40 -16.47 4.22 -0.21
C GLU A 40 -17.67 3.55 -0.87
N ALA A 41 -18.15 4.08 -1.99
CA ALA A 41 -19.34 3.57 -2.68
C ALA A 41 -19.05 2.34 -3.57
N SER A 42 -17.80 2.20 -4.02
CA SER A 42 -17.45 1.17 -5.00
C SER A 42 -17.16 -0.17 -4.32
N HIS A 43 -18.15 -1.05 -4.36
CA HIS A 43 -18.00 -2.45 -3.97
C HIS A 43 -17.41 -3.33 -5.09
N ASP A 44 -17.35 -2.81 -6.33
CA ASP A 44 -16.83 -3.50 -7.51
C ASP A 44 -15.46 -2.93 -7.89
N ARG A 45 -14.41 -3.61 -7.42
CA ARG A 45 -13.02 -3.19 -7.61
C ARG A 45 -12.58 -3.14 -9.07
N ALA A 46 -13.18 -3.95 -9.95
CA ALA A 46 -12.89 -3.90 -11.37
C ALA A 46 -13.33 -2.58 -12.01
N LYS A 47 -14.30 -1.88 -11.40
CA LYS A 47 -14.81 -0.58 -11.88
C LYS A 47 -14.27 0.62 -11.12
N VAL A 48 -13.54 0.42 -10.02
CA VAL A 48 -12.96 1.51 -9.22
C VAL A 48 -12.08 2.41 -10.08
N THR A 49 -11.21 1.84 -10.92
CA THR A 49 -10.33 2.63 -11.80
C THR A 49 -11.13 3.53 -12.75
N GLN A 50 -12.20 2.99 -13.34
CA GLN A 50 -13.08 3.76 -14.22
C GLN A 50 -13.84 4.85 -13.46
N ALA A 51 -14.39 4.53 -12.29
CA ALA A 51 -15.09 5.50 -11.45
C ALA A 51 -14.16 6.62 -10.94
N ILE A 52 -12.90 6.29 -10.63
CA ILE A 52 -11.86 7.28 -10.29
C ILE A 52 -11.60 8.21 -11.49
N ARG A 53 -11.41 7.66 -12.70
CA ARG A 53 -11.23 8.47 -13.92
C ARG A 53 -12.41 9.43 -14.13
N GLU A 54 -13.63 8.91 -14.06
CA GLU A 54 -14.84 9.73 -14.21
C GLU A 54 -14.94 10.84 -13.14
N ALA A 55 -14.61 10.53 -11.88
CA ALA A 55 -14.63 11.52 -10.81
C ALA A 55 -13.55 12.61 -10.98
N LEU A 56 -12.37 12.25 -11.49
CA LEU A 56 -11.32 13.21 -11.85
C LEU A 56 -11.78 14.12 -12.99
N GLU A 57 -12.32 13.54 -14.07
CA GLU A 57 -12.81 14.27 -15.24
C GLU A 57 -13.94 15.23 -14.88
N GLN A 58 -14.91 14.79 -14.07
CA GLN A 58 -16.00 15.62 -13.55
C GLN A 58 -15.49 16.77 -12.67
N SER A 59 -14.34 16.57 -12.02
CA SER A 59 -13.66 17.59 -11.22
C SER A 59 -12.74 18.49 -12.05
N GLY A 60 -12.69 18.32 -13.37
CA GLY A 60 -11.82 19.08 -14.28
C GLY A 60 -10.35 18.68 -14.21
N VAL A 61 -10.03 17.54 -13.59
CA VAL A 61 -8.68 16.99 -13.52
C VAL A 61 -8.49 15.98 -14.65
N ASN A 62 -7.46 16.18 -15.47
CA ASN A 62 -7.13 15.23 -16.52
C ASN A 62 -6.54 13.96 -15.91
N ALA A 63 -7.25 12.83 -15.96
CA ALA A 63 -6.78 11.56 -15.42
C ALA A 63 -5.48 11.06 -16.10
N GLU A 64 -5.23 11.45 -17.35
CA GLU A 64 -4.00 11.09 -18.08
C GLU A 64 -2.77 11.89 -17.60
N SER A 65 -2.95 12.89 -16.73
CA SER A 65 -1.83 13.60 -16.10
C SER A 65 -1.15 12.77 -14.99
N PHE A 66 -1.81 11.73 -14.48
CA PHE A 66 -1.25 10.85 -13.46
C PHE A 66 -0.38 9.78 -14.10
N THR A 67 0.92 10.07 -14.24
CA THR A 67 1.92 9.13 -14.74
C THR A 67 2.99 8.86 -13.68
N ILE A 68 3.69 7.73 -13.81
CA ILE A 68 4.88 7.45 -13.01
C ILE A 68 6.06 8.04 -13.75
N ALA A 69 6.67 9.08 -13.18
CA ALA A 69 7.82 9.75 -13.77
C ALA A 69 9.11 8.96 -13.53
N ASP A 70 9.26 8.39 -12.34
CA ASP A 70 10.42 7.57 -11.99
C ASP A 70 10.10 6.60 -10.84
N VAL A 71 10.95 5.56 -10.70
CA VAL A 71 10.95 4.65 -9.56
C VAL A 71 12.38 4.43 -9.09
N SER A 72 12.59 4.29 -7.79
CA SER A 72 13.92 3.94 -7.30
C SER A 72 14.29 2.49 -7.62
N ASP A 73 15.58 2.17 -7.53
CA ASP A 73 16.02 0.79 -7.33
C ASP A 73 15.36 0.18 -6.09
N LEU A 74 15.41 -1.15 -5.99
CA LEU A 74 14.84 -1.88 -4.87
C LEU A 74 15.73 -1.73 -3.62
N GLY A 75 15.16 -1.15 -2.57
CA GLY A 75 15.71 -1.14 -1.22
C GLY A 75 15.16 -2.26 -0.36
N VAL A 76 15.65 -2.35 0.87
CA VAL A 76 15.19 -3.34 1.86
C VAL A 76 15.00 -2.71 3.25
N LEU A 77 13.96 -3.16 3.94
CA LEU A 77 13.63 -2.87 5.32
C LEU A 77 13.66 -4.19 6.08
N TYR A 78 14.32 -4.24 7.24
CA TYR A 78 14.37 -5.45 8.04
C TYR A 78 14.56 -5.18 9.53
N GLN A 79 14.10 -6.12 10.35
CA GLN A 79 14.46 -6.19 11.77
C GLN A 79 15.74 -7.00 11.94
N THR A 80 16.60 -6.55 12.83
CA THR A 80 17.78 -7.31 13.27
C THR A 80 17.43 -8.14 14.49
N ARG A 81 18.31 -9.08 14.85
CA ARG A 81 18.17 -9.93 16.05
C ARG A 81 18.08 -9.15 17.36
N THR A 82 18.59 -7.91 17.40
CA THR A 82 18.49 -7.02 18.56
C THR A 82 17.16 -6.26 18.63
N GLY A 83 16.30 -6.42 17.62
CA GLY A 83 15.04 -5.69 17.47
C GLY A 83 15.19 -4.33 16.77
N ASP A 84 16.40 -3.96 16.34
CA ASP A 84 16.61 -2.68 15.66
C ASP A 84 16.05 -2.72 14.23
N GLU A 85 15.34 -1.67 13.83
CA GLU A 85 14.93 -1.44 12.44
C GLU A 85 16.13 -0.95 11.61
N LYS A 86 16.44 -1.67 10.52
CA LYS A 86 17.44 -1.25 9.53
C LYS A 86 16.76 -0.97 8.20
N ARG A 87 17.33 -0.01 7.47
CA ARG A 87 16.82 0.44 6.17
C ARG A 87 18.00 0.66 5.24
N ASP A 88 17.91 0.10 4.05
CA ASP A 88 18.82 0.39 2.95
C ASP A 88 18.01 0.97 1.77
N PRO A 89 17.54 2.23 1.88
CA PRO A 89 16.75 2.85 0.85
C PRO A 89 17.63 3.17 -0.36
N ARG A 90 17.18 2.79 -1.55
CA ARG A 90 17.69 3.34 -2.80
C ARG A 90 16.77 4.48 -3.18
N ARG A 91 17.28 5.70 -3.40
CA ARG A 91 16.48 6.87 -3.80
C ARG A 91 16.88 7.30 -5.20
N SER A 92 15.95 7.94 -5.92
CA SER A 92 16.25 8.63 -7.17
C SER A 92 16.77 10.05 -6.87
N ASP A 93 17.38 10.69 -7.86
CA ASP A 93 17.80 12.09 -7.83
C ASP A 93 16.61 13.07 -8.01
N MET A 94 15.40 12.56 -8.27
CA MET A 94 14.14 13.31 -8.43
C MET A 94 13.64 14.02 -7.15
N GLY A 95 14.37 13.92 -6.03
CA GLY A 95 14.03 14.60 -4.78
C GLY A 95 13.18 13.75 -3.83
N ALA A 96 12.11 14.33 -3.27
CA ALA A 96 11.24 13.64 -2.33
C ALA A 96 10.24 12.74 -3.07
N PRO A 97 10.06 11.48 -2.65
CA PRO A 97 9.12 10.57 -3.31
C PRO A 97 7.67 10.87 -2.90
N ASP A 98 6.76 10.71 -3.85
CA ASP A 98 5.32 10.90 -3.65
C ASP A 98 4.68 9.71 -2.92
N ALA A 99 5.18 8.50 -3.19
CA ALA A 99 4.72 7.28 -2.54
C ALA A 99 5.86 6.30 -2.30
N ARG A 100 5.58 5.30 -1.46
CA ARG A 100 6.49 4.17 -1.21
C ARG A 100 5.70 2.87 -1.17
N LEU A 101 6.23 1.83 -1.81
CA LEU A 101 5.74 0.46 -1.72
C LEU A 101 6.68 -0.31 -0.81
N GLU A 102 6.11 -1.03 0.16
CA GLU A 102 6.80 -1.81 1.19
C GLU A 102 6.25 -3.24 1.19
N LEU A 103 6.68 -4.07 0.25
CA LEU A 103 6.11 -5.40 0.04
C LEU A 103 6.95 -6.48 0.73
N SER A 104 6.31 -7.26 1.59
CA SER A 104 6.92 -8.47 2.13
C SER A 104 7.25 -9.47 1.01
N PRO A 105 8.32 -10.28 1.16
CA PRO A 105 8.56 -11.41 0.27
C PRO A 105 7.31 -12.28 0.19
N ILE A 106 6.97 -12.70 -1.02
CA ILE A 106 5.90 -13.66 -1.23
C ILE A 106 6.56 -15.03 -1.33
N ASP A 107 6.15 -15.93 -0.44
CA ASP A 107 6.52 -17.34 -0.51
C ASP A 107 5.73 -18.01 -1.65
N ALA A 108 6.05 -17.61 -2.89
CA ALA A 108 5.59 -18.28 -4.08
C ALA A 108 6.57 -19.41 -4.43
N PRO A 109 6.08 -20.59 -4.83
CA PRO A 109 6.96 -21.59 -5.44
C PRO A 109 7.72 -20.93 -6.59
N TRP A 110 9.01 -21.24 -6.74
CA TRP A 110 9.89 -20.61 -7.73
C TRP A 110 9.39 -20.80 -9.18
N GLU A 111 8.53 -21.78 -9.45
CA GLU A 111 7.86 -21.98 -10.74
C GLU A 111 6.58 -21.14 -10.93
N ALA A 112 6.03 -20.55 -9.87
CA ALA A 112 4.82 -19.76 -9.91
C ALA A 112 5.15 -18.32 -10.32
N TYR A 113 5.08 -18.05 -11.63
CA TYR A 113 5.09 -16.69 -12.15
C TYR A 113 3.81 -15.97 -11.72
N LEU A 114 3.95 -14.88 -10.96
CA LEU A 114 2.81 -14.00 -10.69
C LEU A 114 2.55 -13.14 -11.94
N PRO A 115 1.37 -13.24 -12.57
CA PRO A 115 1.04 -12.39 -13.70
C PRO A 115 1.00 -10.92 -13.29
N VAL A 116 1.08 -10.01 -14.27
CA VAL A 116 1.09 -8.55 -14.03
C VAL A 116 -0.14 -8.12 -13.25
N GLU A 117 -1.30 -8.68 -13.58
CA GLU A 117 -2.58 -8.45 -12.91
C GLU A 117 -2.50 -8.86 -11.44
N GLY A 118 -1.86 -10.01 -11.16
CA GLY A 118 -1.61 -10.46 -9.79
C GLY A 118 -0.72 -9.49 -9.01
N PHE A 119 0.31 -8.94 -9.66
CA PHE A 119 1.19 -7.94 -9.04
C PHE A 119 0.47 -6.61 -8.77
N GLN A 120 -0.33 -6.12 -9.72
CA GLN A 120 -1.14 -4.91 -9.55
C GLN A 120 -2.07 -5.05 -8.33
N MET A 121 -2.60 -6.25 -8.09
CA MET A 121 -3.48 -6.52 -6.95
C MET A 121 -2.75 -6.50 -5.62
N LEU A 122 -1.51 -7.00 -5.57
CA LEU A 122 -0.67 -6.85 -4.38
C LEU A 122 -0.39 -5.38 -4.08
N VAL A 123 -0.13 -4.58 -5.12
CA VAL A 123 0.08 -3.14 -4.97
C VAL A 123 -1.18 -2.47 -4.42
N VAL A 124 -2.36 -2.74 -5.00
CA VAL A 124 -3.63 -2.18 -4.51
C VAL A 124 -3.92 -2.61 -3.07
N HIS A 125 -3.77 -3.90 -2.77
CA HIS A 125 -3.95 -4.43 -1.42
C HIS A 125 -3.03 -3.74 -0.42
N HIS A 126 -1.75 -3.62 -0.76
CA HIS A 126 -0.76 -2.96 0.07
C HIS A 126 -1.10 -1.48 0.32
N LEU A 127 -1.50 -0.73 -0.72
CA LEU A 127 -1.89 0.67 -0.58
C LEU A 127 -3.14 0.86 0.30
N LEU A 128 -4.11 -0.06 0.24
CA LEU A 128 -5.25 -0.06 1.16
C LEU A 128 -4.80 -0.30 2.61
N CYS A 129 -3.90 -1.26 2.84
CA CYS A 129 -3.31 -1.51 4.16
C CYS A 129 -2.47 -0.32 4.67
N GLN A 130 -1.74 0.38 3.80
CA GLN A 130 -1.03 1.61 4.17
C GLN A 130 -2.01 2.72 4.57
N THR A 131 -3.12 2.85 3.85
CA THR A 131 -4.16 3.84 4.18
C THR A 131 -4.77 3.54 5.55
N ARG A 132 -5.09 2.27 5.83
CA ARG A 132 -5.50 1.80 7.18
C ARG A 132 -4.49 2.22 8.24
N ASP A 133 -3.21 1.96 8.01
CA ASP A 133 -2.15 2.26 8.96
C ASP A 133 -2.05 3.75 9.28
N CYS A 134 -2.34 4.64 8.32
CA CYS A 134 -2.43 6.07 8.59
C CYS A 134 -3.49 6.39 9.66
N TYR A 135 -4.68 5.79 9.59
CA TYR A 135 -5.73 5.96 10.60
C TYR A 135 -5.30 5.42 11.96
N LEU A 136 -4.76 4.20 11.99
CA LEU A 136 -4.30 3.56 13.24
C LEU A 136 -3.17 4.36 13.91
N GLN A 137 -2.26 4.94 13.12
CA GLN A 137 -1.19 5.80 13.63
C GLN A 137 -1.71 7.12 14.21
N MET A 138 -2.86 7.61 13.73
CA MET A 138 -3.56 8.76 14.29
C MET A 138 -4.45 8.39 15.50
N GLY A 139 -4.56 7.11 15.86
CA GLY A 139 -5.48 6.63 16.89
C GLY A 139 -6.95 6.73 16.47
N LEU A 140 -7.21 6.71 15.16
CA LEU A 140 -8.55 6.78 14.58
C LEU A 140 -8.98 5.40 14.07
N GLU A 141 -10.28 5.14 14.14
CA GLU A 141 -10.89 3.95 13.54
C GLU A 141 -10.86 4.07 12.00
N PRO A 142 -10.28 3.11 11.28
CA PRO A 142 -10.28 3.16 9.82
C PRO A 142 -11.69 3.03 9.23
N PRO A 143 -12.02 3.74 8.15
CA PRO A 143 -13.26 3.53 7.40
C PRO A 143 -13.41 2.09 6.91
N GLU A 144 -14.65 1.62 6.80
CA GLU A 144 -14.98 0.25 6.37
C GLU A 144 -14.36 -0.14 5.02
N SER A 145 -14.16 0.82 4.10
CA SER A 145 -13.51 0.59 2.80
C SER A 145 -12.05 0.16 2.90
N VAL A 146 -11.35 0.55 3.97
CA VAL A 146 -9.91 0.31 4.20
C VAL A 146 -9.63 -0.60 5.40
N LYS A 147 -10.65 -1.19 6.04
CA LYS A 147 -10.49 -2.26 7.05
C LYS A 147 -10.06 -3.59 6.42
N ILE A 148 -8.84 -3.60 5.87
CA ILE A 148 -8.27 -4.73 5.16
C ILE A 148 -7.15 -5.36 6.00
N LEU A 149 -7.11 -6.69 6.08
CA LEU A 149 -6.03 -7.45 6.71
C LEU A 149 -4.80 -7.51 5.81
N GLY A 150 -3.60 -7.50 6.41
CA GLY A 150 -2.33 -7.61 5.70
C GLY A 150 -1.33 -6.51 6.03
N THR A 151 -0.11 -6.65 5.54
CA THR A 151 0.99 -5.72 5.80
C THR A 151 0.80 -4.39 5.05
N GLY A 152 0.74 -3.30 5.81
CA GLY A 152 0.82 -1.93 5.29
C GLY A 152 2.24 -1.42 5.39
N THR A 153 2.48 -0.37 6.15
CA THR A 153 3.84 0.13 6.39
C THR A 153 4.60 -0.80 7.34
N PHE A 154 5.86 -1.11 7.02
CA PHE A 154 6.79 -1.90 7.81
C PHE A 154 6.81 -1.45 9.27
N ARG A 155 6.92 -0.13 9.50
CA ARG A 155 6.93 0.44 10.86
C ARG A 155 5.65 0.13 11.63
N GLN A 156 4.50 0.19 10.97
CA GLN A 156 3.24 -0.13 11.64
C GLN A 156 3.14 -1.62 11.88
N THR A 157 3.50 -2.47 10.92
CA THR A 157 3.57 -3.92 11.10
C THR A 157 4.46 -4.31 12.30
N VAL A 158 5.63 -3.70 12.44
CA VAL A 158 6.49 -3.88 13.62
C VAL A 158 5.76 -3.51 14.93
N ARG A 159 4.97 -2.43 14.93
CA ARG A 159 4.18 -2.06 16.11
C ARG A 159 3.06 -3.04 16.40
N ASN A 160 2.34 -3.50 15.37
CA ASN A 160 1.29 -4.51 15.53
C ASN A 160 1.85 -5.84 16.02
N GLU A 161 3.08 -6.18 15.66
CA GLU A 161 3.76 -7.40 16.13
C GLU A 161 4.19 -7.32 17.59
N HIS A 162 4.78 -6.19 17.99
CA HIS A 162 5.51 -6.10 19.27
C HIS A 162 4.79 -5.31 20.38
N LEU A 163 3.70 -4.60 20.08
CA LEU A 163 3.00 -3.78 21.06
C LEU A 163 1.55 -4.24 21.25
N GLU A 164 1.22 -4.69 22.46
CA GLU A 164 -0.09 -5.26 22.83
C GLU A 164 -1.29 -4.35 22.55
N GLN A 165 -1.08 -3.04 22.48
CA GLN A 165 -2.13 -2.04 22.24
C GLN A 165 -2.64 -2.02 20.79
N TYR A 166 -1.91 -2.65 19.86
CA TYR A 166 -2.30 -2.72 18.45
C TYR A 166 -2.82 -4.11 18.12
N GLU A 167 -3.98 -4.16 17.47
CA GLU A 167 -4.55 -5.43 17.00
C GLU A 167 -3.69 -6.06 15.89
N PRO A 168 -3.69 -7.40 15.76
CA PRO A 168 -2.89 -8.12 14.76
C PRO A 168 -3.44 -8.02 13.34
N VAL A 169 -3.79 -6.82 12.86
CA VAL A 169 -4.37 -6.59 11.52
C VAL A 169 -3.39 -6.81 10.37
N HIS A 170 -2.09 -6.93 10.66
CA HIS A 170 -1.06 -7.22 9.67
C HIS A 170 -1.05 -8.69 9.23
N TYR A 171 -1.61 -9.59 10.04
CA TYR A 171 -1.79 -10.99 9.70
C TYR A 171 -3.02 -11.19 8.81
N THR A 172 -2.86 -11.87 7.67
CA THR A 172 -3.96 -12.13 6.72
C THR A 172 -4.97 -13.16 7.25
N ASP A 173 -4.56 -14.01 8.19
CA ASP A 173 -5.38 -15.02 8.88
C ASP A 173 -5.89 -14.54 10.25
N SER A 174 -5.70 -13.26 10.56
CA SER A 174 -6.16 -12.64 11.80
C SER A 174 -7.68 -12.70 11.95
N SER A 175 -8.14 -12.86 13.19
CA SER A 175 -9.56 -12.88 13.54
C SER A 175 -10.07 -11.54 14.09
N VAL A 176 -9.42 -10.42 13.75
CA VAL A 176 -9.85 -9.09 14.20
C VAL A 176 -11.20 -8.75 13.57
N ASP A 177 -12.19 -8.48 14.43
CA ASP A 177 -13.56 -8.20 14.00
C ASP A 177 -13.62 -7.00 13.05
N SER A 178 -14.55 -7.04 12.08
CA SER A 178 -14.76 -6.01 11.03
C SER A 178 -13.64 -5.83 10.00
N TYR A 179 -12.52 -6.54 10.11
CA TYR A 179 -11.51 -6.57 9.06
C TYR A 179 -11.73 -7.73 8.10
N ARG A 180 -11.36 -7.52 6.84
CA ARG A 180 -11.52 -8.52 5.77
C ARG A 180 -10.24 -8.72 4.99
N LEU A 181 -10.11 -9.90 4.38
CA LEU A 181 -9.17 -10.09 3.27
C LEU A 181 -9.58 -9.20 2.09
N PRO A 182 -8.63 -8.78 1.25
CA PRO A 182 -8.98 -8.18 -0.03
C PRO A 182 -9.85 -9.17 -0.83
N ASP A 183 -10.99 -8.72 -1.36
CA ASP A 183 -11.73 -9.51 -2.34
C ASP A 183 -10.92 -9.54 -3.64
N LEU A 184 -10.43 -10.73 -3.99
CA LEU A 184 -9.63 -11.01 -5.19
C LEU A 184 -10.43 -11.80 -6.25
N SER A 185 -11.71 -12.09 -6.00
CA SER A 185 -12.54 -12.92 -6.89
C SER A 185 -12.94 -12.22 -8.20
N ALA A 186 -12.79 -10.90 -8.27
CA ALA A 186 -13.06 -10.10 -9.47
C ALA A 186 -12.11 -10.38 -10.66
N LEU A 187 -11.10 -11.21 -10.48
CA LEU A 187 -10.04 -11.52 -11.46
C LEU A 187 -10.28 -12.84 -12.21
N GLU A 188 -11.30 -13.61 -11.85
CA GLU A 188 -11.63 -14.87 -12.55
C GLU A 188 -12.49 -14.64 -13.82
N ARG A 189 -12.63 -13.40 -14.31
CA ARG A 189 -13.45 -13.05 -15.48
C ARG A 189 -12.67 -12.35 -16.58
#